data_AF-A0A8P4GF65-F1
#
_entry.id   AF-A0A8P4GF65-F1
#
_cell.length_a   1.000
_cell.length_b   1.000
_cell.length_c   1.000
_cell.angle_alpha   90.00
_cell.angle_beta   90.00
_cell.angle_gamma   90.00
#
_symmetry.space_group_name_H-M   'P 1'
#
loop_
_entity.id
_entity.type
_entity.pdbx_description
1 polymer ?
#
loop_
_entity_poly.entity_id
_entity_poly.type
_entity_poly.pdbx_seq_one_letter_code
_entity_poly.pdbx_strand_id
1 'polypeptide(L)'
;PSSSSSSSTSSSLLPPLPLPPAPMSPHAQEVSGYIDFNVSMPTQNLWRVDISNREADSDSWKTILSEVRLVHVNTSAVLRLSGVSLPEWGFRQLEVVADKLFKAQSSSLDWTVEEHRYGTSQEQKEREAELHSPTHIDVDRKISFWAKFIELQWKMLTVKQEDSEHKYSSSPIEWITMETNIAYWLHSSSNAQIHLIGNPVSWGVANLSLLAYQLLAAIYLLRRRRGFKDLPDGVWTQFVCLGCVCVGGWLVNFVPFFLMEKTLFLYHYLPALCYLYLLSPALLEHAHTHLLSSATHRRALCVCVSAVLLSVFFSYRTFCPLTYGSPELSANQLQGLKWRGSWDILYRRR
;
A
#
# COMPACT_ATOMS: atom_id res chain seq x y z
N PRO A 1 48.44 -2.12 -43.21
CA PRO A 1 46.96 -2.22 -43.08
C PRO A 1 46.49 -3.59 -43.63
N SER A 2 46.83 -4.74 -43.03
CA SER A 2 46.36 -5.33 -41.76
C SER A 2 44.83 -5.33 -41.64
N SER A 3 44.09 -6.42 -41.48
CA SER A 3 44.33 -7.87 -41.42
C SER A 3 42.93 -8.47 -41.20
N SER A 4 42.38 -9.26 -42.12
CA SER A 4 41.08 -9.93 -41.94
C SER A 4 41.29 -11.39 -41.57
N SER A 5 41.21 -11.68 -40.27
CA SER A 5 41.22 -13.02 -39.70
C SER A 5 39.81 -13.63 -39.71
N SER A 6 39.74 -14.81 -40.29
CA SER A 6 38.66 -15.79 -40.28
C SER A 6 38.01 -16.04 -38.90
N SER A 7 36.68 -16.06 -38.83
CA SER A 7 35.93 -16.78 -37.80
C SER A 7 35.26 -18.01 -38.43
N SER A 8 35.78 -19.17 -38.04
CA SER A 8 35.29 -20.50 -38.35
C SER A 8 33.89 -20.73 -37.78
N THR A 9 32.97 -21.14 -38.64
CA THR A 9 31.67 -21.72 -38.29
C THR A 9 31.88 -23.07 -37.61
N SER A 10 31.64 -23.13 -36.30
CA SER A 10 31.55 -24.39 -35.55
C SER A 10 30.17 -25.00 -35.79
N SER A 11 30.10 -25.97 -36.69
CA SER A 11 28.99 -26.90 -36.83
C SER A 11 29.03 -27.94 -35.70
N SER A 12 28.48 -27.59 -34.53
CA SER A 12 28.16 -28.59 -33.50
C SER A 12 26.72 -29.07 -33.71
N LEU A 13 26.57 -30.26 -34.25
CA LEU A 13 25.36 -31.08 -34.19
C LEU A 13 25.03 -31.32 -32.70
N LEU A 14 24.09 -30.53 -32.15
CA LEU A 14 23.52 -30.79 -30.85
C LEU A 14 22.47 -31.91 -30.99
N PRO A 15 22.45 -32.93 -30.10
CA PRO A 15 21.38 -33.93 -30.03
C PRO A 15 20.05 -33.23 -29.68
N PRO A 16 18.88 -33.91 -29.79
CA PRO A 16 17.58 -33.28 -29.52
C PRO A 16 17.50 -32.91 -28.04
N LEU A 17 17.97 -31.72 -27.71
CA LEU A 17 17.97 -31.19 -26.36
C LEU A 17 16.52 -30.90 -25.96
N PRO A 18 16.15 -31.16 -24.70
CA PRO A 18 14.94 -30.56 -24.15
C PRO A 18 15.01 -29.04 -24.35
N LEU A 19 13.86 -28.41 -24.61
CA LEU A 19 13.71 -26.96 -24.73
C LEU A 19 14.58 -26.21 -23.71
N PRO A 20 15.21 -25.09 -24.09
CA PRO A 20 16.09 -24.33 -23.21
C PRO A 20 15.38 -23.95 -21.89
N PRO A 21 16.12 -23.79 -20.79
CA PRO A 21 15.53 -23.36 -19.52
C PRO A 21 14.97 -21.94 -19.66
N ALA A 22 13.88 -21.66 -18.94
CA ALA A 22 13.26 -20.34 -18.95
C ALA A 22 14.20 -19.26 -18.36
N PRO A 23 14.15 -18.02 -18.87
CA PRO A 23 15.15 -16.98 -18.57
C PRO A 23 15.18 -16.54 -17.10
N MET A 24 14.03 -16.49 -16.42
CA MET A 24 13.95 -16.16 -14.99
C MET A 24 13.79 -17.41 -14.11
N SER A 25 13.23 -18.48 -14.69
CA SER A 25 12.85 -19.70 -13.96
C SER A 25 13.59 -20.93 -14.49
N PRO A 26 14.86 -21.17 -14.11
CA PRO A 26 15.70 -22.19 -14.73
C PRO A 26 15.21 -23.64 -14.52
N HIS A 27 14.28 -23.84 -13.59
CA HIS A 27 13.65 -25.13 -13.32
C HIS A 27 12.55 -25.49 -14.34
N ALA A 28 12.02 -24.50 -15.08
CA ALA A 28 10.98 -24.69 -16.08
C ALA A 28 11.56 -24.51 -17.50
N GLN A 29 10.83 -24.99 -18.49
CA GLN A 29 11.21 -24.87 -19.90
C GLN A 29 10.71 -23.55 -20.48
N GLU A 30 11.54 -22.91 -21.30
CA GLU A 30 11.17 -21.72 -22.07
C GLU A 30 10.11 -22.07 -23.11
N VAL A 31 9.17 -21.14 -23.33
CA VAL A 31 8.18 -21.22 -24.40
C VAL A 31 8.37 -20.03 -25.32
N SER A 32 8.60 -20.30 -26.60
CA SER A 32 8.81 -19.28 -27.62
C SER A 32 8.04 -19.61 -28.89
N GLY A 33 7.67 -18.58 -29.64
CA GLY A 33 7.11 -18.71 -30.99
C GLY A 33 8.23 -18.60 -32.01
N TYR A 34 8.36 -19.58 -32.89
CA TYR A 34 9.32 -19.54 -33.98
C TYR A 34 8.63 -19.86 -35.31
N ILE A 35 9.15 -19.30 -36.40
CA ILE A 35 8.67 -19.56 -37.76
C ILE A 35 9.70 -20.46 -38.44
N ASP A 36 9.24 -21.52 -39.09
CA ASP A 36 10.08 -22.50 -39.80
C ASP A 36 10.72 -21.88 -41.05
N PHE A 37 11.80 -21.12 -40.86
CA PHE A 37 12.71 -20.76 -41.94
C PHE A 37 13.76 -21.86 -42.10
N ASN A 38 13.34 -23.01 -42.64
CA ASN A 38 14.24 -24.06 -43.08
C ASN A 38 15.14 -24.65 -41.97
N VAL A 39 14.57 -24.86 -40.78
CA VAL A 39 15.25 -25.48 -39.64
C VAL A 39 15.08 -27.00 -39.72
N SER A 40 16.16 -27.77 -39.61
CA SER A 40 16.18 -29.24 -39.70
C SER A 40 15.70 -29.97 -38.44
N MET A 41 15.23 -29.24 -37.43
CA MET A 41 14.75 -29.80 -36.17
C MET A 41 13.29 -30.24 -36.32
N PRO A 42 12.89 -31.41 -35.78
CA PRO A 42 11.49 -31.81 -35.78
C PRO A 42 10.66 -30.80 -34.98
N THR A 43 9.54 -30.37 -35.56
CA THR A 43 8.67 -29.36 -34.95
C THR A 43 8.06 -29.89 -33.66
N GLN A 44 8.22 -29.13 -32.57
CA GLN A 44 7.67 -29.44 -31.24
C GLN A 44 6.56 -28.44 -30.89
N ASN A 45 5.59 -28.33 -31.80
CA ASN A 45 4.58 -27.25 -31.77
C ASN A 45 3.19 -27.74 -31.35
N LEU A 46 3.07 -29.03 -31.01
CA LEU A 46 1.78 -29.65 -30.70
C LEU A 46 1.45 -29.53 -29.22
N TRP A 47 0.32 -28.88 -28.94
CA TRP A 47 -0.26 -28.72 -27.61
C TRP A 47 -1.63 -29.40 -27.57
N ARG A 48 -1.82 -30.29 -26.61
CA ARG A 48 -3.10 -30.90 -26.30
C ARG A 48 -3.88 -29.94 -25.39
N VAL A 49 -5.10 -29.61 -25.79
CA VAL A 49 -6.06 -28.87 -24.95
C VAL A 49 -6.76 -29.86 -24.03
N ASP A 50 -6.68 -29.63 -22.73
CA ASP A 50 -7.36 -30.41 -21.71
C ASP A 50 -8.31 -29.50 -20.90
N ILE A 51 -9.61 -29.75 -20.98
CA ILE A 51 -10.64 -28.94 -20.33
C ILE A 51 -10.84 -29.49 -18.91
N SER A 52 -10.48 -28.73 -17.88
CA SER A 52 -10.56 -29.18 -16.48
C SER A 52 -12.00 -29.30 -15.99
N ASN A 53 -12.87 -28.36 -16.37
CA ASN A 53 -14.28 -28.33 -15.96
C ASN A 53 -15.22 -29.15 -16.88
N ARG A 54 -14.74 -30.29 -17.40
CA ARG A 54 -15.46 -31.11 -18.39
C ARG A 54 -16.76 -31.73 -17.85
N GLU A 55 -16.82 -32.00 -16.55
CA GLU A 55 -17.94 -32.71 -15.93
C GLU A 55 -19.20 -31.84 -15.72
N ALA A 56 -19.07 -30.51 -15.75
CA ALA A 56 -20.18 -29.60 -15.43
C ALA A 56 -20.95 -29.05 -16.65
N ASP A 57 -20.30 -28.81 -17.80
CA ASP A 57 -20.83 -27.84 -18.77
C ASP A 57 -20.64 -28.15 -20.28
N SER A 58 -20.55 -29.43 -20.65
CA SER A 58 -20.41 -30.00 -22.02
C SER A 58 -18.97 -30.16 -22.55
N ASP A 59 -18.81 -31.08 -23.52
CA ASP A 59 -17.52 -31.42 -24.16
C ASP A 59 -16.93 -30.34 -25.07
N SER A 60 -17.62 -29.20 -25.25
CA SER A 60 -17.19 -28.10 -26.11
C SER A 60 -16.42 -27.03 -25.34
N TRP A 61 -15.39 -26.48 -25.98
CA TRP A 61 -14.64 -25.34 -25.45
C TRP A 61 -15.44 -24.04 -25.62
N LYS A 62 -15.85 -23.45 -24.50
CA LYS A 62 -16.61 -22.19 -24.44
C LYS A 62 -15.74 -21.04 -23.93
N THR A 63 -15.94 -19.84 -24.45
CA THR A 63 -15.28 -18.62 -23.96
C THR A 63 -15.71 -18.31 -22.53
N ILE A 64 -14.79 -17.82 -21.69
CA ILE A 64 -14.94 -17.37 -20.29
C ILE A 64 -15.37 -18.46 -19.29
N LEU A 65 -16.07 -19.51 -19.74
CA LEU A 65 -16.63 -20.58 -18.92
C LEU A 65 -15.69 -21.78 -18.81
N SER A 66 -15.00 -22.14 -19.89
CA SER A 66 -14.10 -23.29 -19.89
C SER A 66 -12.73 -22.91 -19.35
N GLU A 67 -12.32 -23.62 -18.31
CA GLU A 67 -10.96 -23.64 -17.80
C GLU A 67 -10.18 -24.73 -18.58
N VAL A 68 -9.06 -24.34 -19.21
CA VAL A 68 -8.28 -25.20 -20.09
C VAL A 68 -6.80 -25.22 -19.72
N ARG A 69 -6.19 -26.39 -19.88
CA ARG A 69 -4.75 -26.60 -19.74
C ARG A 69 -4.16 -26.93 -21.10
N LEU A 70 -3.05 -26.29 -21.43
CA LEU A 70 -2.30 -26.58 -22.64
C LEU A 70 -1.13 -27.49 -22.26
N VAL A 71 -1.17 -28.74 -22.72
CA VAL A 71 -0.17 -29.77 -22.40
C VAL A 71 0.65 -30.07 -23.65
N HIS A 72 1.96 -29.83 -23.58
CA HIS A 72 2.87 -30.12 -24.69
C HIS A 72 2.96 -31.63 -24.93
N VAL A 73 2.73 -32.07 -26.17
CA VAL A 73 2.56 -33.50 -26.49
C VAL A 73 3.84 -34.31 -26.24
N ASN A 74 5.01 -33.78 -26.57
CA ASN A 74 6.26 -34.53 -26.50
C ASN A 74 6.87 -34.53 -25.09
N THR A 75 6.75 -33.42 -24.35
CA THR A 75 7.37 -33.28 -23.02
C THR A 75 6.38 -33.49 -21.87
N SER A 76 5.08 -33.57 -22.14
CA SER A 76 3.99 -33.57 -21.15
C SER A 76 4.01 -32.36 -20.20
N ALA A 77 4.73 -31.29 -20.56
CA ALA A 77 4.80 -30.07 -19.78
C ALA A 77 3.51 -29.25 -19.96
N VAL A 78 3.07 -28.57 -18.90
CA VAL A 78 1.88 -27.72 -18.92
C VAL A 78 2.30 -26.26 -19.03
N LEU A 79 1.63 -25.52 -19.91
CA LEU A 79 1.83 -24.08 -20.05
C LEU A 79 1.30 -23.35 -18.81
N ARG A 80 2.13 -22.51 -18.19
CA ARG A 80 1.72 -21.70 -17.03
C ARG A 80 2.44 -20.37 -17.00
N LEU A 81 1.91 -19.43 -16.21
CA LEU A 81 2.63 -18.24 -15.80
C LEU A 81 3.60 -18.59 -14.67
N SER A 82 4.82 -18.06 -14.71
CA SER A 82 5.78 -18.23 -13.62
C SER A 82 5.44 -17.36 -12.41
N GLY A 83 4.73 -16.25 -12.63
CA GLY A 83 4.44 -15.24 -11.60
C GLY A 83 5.58 -14.23 -11.39
N VAL A 84 6.68 -14.38 -12.12
CA VAL A 84 7.81 -13.45 -12.15
C VAL A 84 7.67 -12.55 -13.38
N SER A 85 7.94 -11.26 -13.20
CA SER A 85 8.01 -10.31 -14.32
C SER A 85 9.36 -10.37 -15.00
N LEU A 86 9.34 -10.34 -16.33
CA LEU A 86 10.53 -10.26 -17.16
C LEU A 86 11.25 -8.91 -16.96
N PRO A 87 12.56 -8.82 -17.22
CA PRO A 87 13.29 -7.56 -17.22
C PRO A 87 12.82 -6.59 -18.31
N GLU A 88 13.56 -5.48 -18.47
CA GLU A 88 13.23 -4.40 -19.42
C GLU A 88 13.08 -4.89 -20.88
N TRP A 89 13.87 -5.89 -21.30
CA TRP A 89 13.75 -6.48 -22.64
C TRP A 89 12.40 -7.16 -22.90
N GLY A 90 11.73 -7.63 -21.84
CA GLY A 90 10.40 -8.25 -21.88
C GLY A 90 9.30 -7.28 -21.46
N PHE A 91 9.58 -5.98 -21.48
CA PHE A 91 8.63 -4.91 -21.13
C PHE A 91 7.95 -5.10 -19.76
N ARG A 92 8.62 -5.75 -18.79
CA ARG A 92 8.06 -6.09 -17.46
C ARG A 92 6.80 -6.94 -17.47
N GLN A 93 6.54 -7.67 -18.56
CA GLN A 93 5.43 -8.62 -18.66
C GLN A 93 5.71 -9.89 -17.84
N LEU A 94 4.65 -10.64 -17.51
CA LEU A 94 4.80 -11.90 -16.79
C LEU A 94 5.45 -12.98 -17.67
N GLU A 95 6.36 -13.75 -17.09
CA GLU A 95 7.03 -14.87 -17.76
C GLU A 95 6.06 -16.03 -17.99
N VAL A 96 6.05 -16.56 -19.24
CA VAL A 96 5.32 -17.77 -19.63
C VAL A 96 6.30 -18.94 -19.72
N VAL A 97 5.99 -20.06 -19.06
CA VAL A 97 6.87 -21.22 -18.97
C VAL A 97 6.09 -22.52 -19.18
N ALA A 98 6.80 -23.58 -19.58
CA ALA A 98 6.28 -24.94 -19.64
C ALA A 98 6.92 -25.79 -18.54
N ASP A 99 6.10 -26.32 -17.64
CA ASP A 99 6.58 -27.05 -16.46
C ASP A 99 6.00 -28.47 -16.39
N LYS A 100 6.84 -29.44 -16.02
CA LYS A 100 6.41 -30.83 -15.86
C LYS A 100 5.81 -30.96 -14.47
N LEU A 101 4.50 -31.23 -14.41
CA LEU A 101 3.70 -31.30 -13.19
C LEU A 101 4.38 -32.10 -12.05
N PHE A 102 5.10 -31.39 -11.18
CA PHE A 102 5.41 -31.86 -9.83
C PHE A 102 4.48 -31.12 -8.87
N LYS A 103 3.30 -31.72 -8.68
CA LYS A 103 2.50 -31.56 -7.45
C LYS A 103 2.17 -30.11 -7.06
N ALA A 104 1.27 -29.45 -7.79
CA ALA A 104 0.61 -28.26 -7.28
C ALA A 104 -0.81 -28.13 -7.84
N GLN A 105 -1.81 -28.34 -6.98
CA GLN A 105 -3.14 -27.73 -7.12
C GLN A 105 -2.95 -26.22 -6.99
N SER A 106 -2.54 -25.57 -8.07
CA SER A 106 -2.43 -24.13 -8.18
C SER A 106 -3.48 -23.65 -9.18
N SER A 107 -4.28 -22.67 -8.80
CA SER A 107 -5.21 -21.96 -9.67
C SER A 107 -4.52 -21.21 -10.82
N SER A 108 -3.19 -21.20 -10.88
CA SER A 108 -2.39 -20.56 -11.94
C SER A 108 -2.11 -21.45 -13.15
N LEU A 109 -2.65 -22.68 -13.17
CA LEU A 109 -2.42 -23.65 -14.24
C LEU A 109 -3.49 -23.59 -15.34
N ASP A 110 -4.64 -23.01 -15.03
CA ASP A 110 -5.79 -23.02 -15.90
C ASP A 110 -5.88 -21.69 -16.66
N TRP A 111 -6.00 -21.80 -17.98
CA TRP A 111 -6.21 -20.70 -18.89
C TRP A 111 -7.70 -20.60 -19.22
N THR A 112 -8.16 -19.40 -19.54
CA THR A 112 -9.50 -19.17 -20.07
C THR A 112 -9.38 -18.37 -21.36
N VAL A 113 -10.30 -18.61 -22.29
CA VAL A 113 -10.40 -17.80 -23.51
C VAL A 113 -11.37 -16.68 -23.24
N GLU A 114 -10.88 -15.46 -23.11
CA GLU A 114 -11.73 -14.29 -22.92
C GLU A 114 -12.46 -13.94 -24.22
N GLU A 115 -11.77 -14.04 -25.35
CA GLU A 115 -12.27 -13.61 -26.64
C GLU A 115 -11.93 -14.63 -27.73
N HIS A 116 -12.93 -14.98 -28.54
CA HIS A 116 -12.77 -15.81 -29.73
C HIS A 116 -13.32 -15.05 -30.93
N ARG A 117 -12.44 -14.77 -31.90
CA ARG A 117 -12.81 -14.16 -33.18
C ARG A 117 -12.51 -15.14 -34.30
N TYR A 118 -13.50 -15.40 -35.14
CA TYR A 118 -13.34 -16.20 -36.35
C TYR A 118 -14.02 -15.48 -37.52
N GLY A 119 -13.27 -15.27 -38.59
CA GLY A 119 -13.79 -14.64 -39.81
C GLY A 119 -14.48 -15.67 -40.69
N THR A 120 -15.75 -15.43 -41.03
CA THR A 120 -16.55 -16.32 -41.88
C THR A 120 -16.48 -15.95 -43.36
N SER A 121 -16.07 -14.73 -43.70
CA SER A 121 -15.96 -14.31 -45.10
C SER A 121 -14.79 -14.96 -45.84
N GLN A 122 -14.97 -15.22 -47.13
CA GLN A 122 -13.91 -15.72 -48.01
C GLN A 122 -12.92 -14.61 -48.40
N GLU A 123 -13.39 -13.37 -48.52
CA GLU A 123 -12.58 -12.23 -48.92
C GLU A 123 -11.70 -11.72 -47.77
N GLN A 124 -10.43 -11.48 -48.06
CA GLN A 124 -9.45 -11.06 -47.04
C GLN A 124 -9.83 -9.72 -46.39
N LYS A 125 -10.30 -8.76 -47.19
CA LYS A 125 -10.68 -7.42 -46.71
C LYS A 125 -11.89 -7.45 -45.79
N GLU A 126 -12.84 -8.34 -46.05
CA GLU A 126 -14.02 -8.53 -45.21
C GLU A 126 -13.66 -9.28 -43.92
N ARG A 127 -12.78 -10.28 -43.97
CA ARG A 127 -12.24 -10.92 -42.75
C ARG A 127 -11.49 -9.95 -41.85
N GLU A 128 -10.68 -9.07 -42.42
CA GLU A 128 -10.00 -8.02 -41.66
C GLU A 128 -11.01 -7.06 -41.00
N ALA A 129 -12.08 -6.68 -41.72
CA ALA A 129 -13.16 -5.87 -41.15
C ALA A 129 -13.95 -6.59 -40.04
N GLU A 130 -14.24 -7.89 -40.20
CA GLU A 130 -14.90 -8.73 -39.20
C GLU A 130 -14.05 -8.84 -37.91
N LEU A 131 -12.74 -9.03 -38.06
CA LEU A 131 -11.79 -9.08 -36.94
C LEU A 131 -11.72 -7.76 -36.15
N HIS A 132 -12.00 -6.62 -36.78
CA HIS A 132 -12.00 -5.30 -36.13
C HIS A 132 -13.35 -4.88 -35.56
N SER A 133 -14.41 -5.67 -35.76
CA SER A 133 -15.72 -5.40 -35.20
C SER A 133 -15.78 -5.69 -33.69
N PRO A 134 -16.57 -4.94 -32.90
CA PRO A 134 -16.72 -5.20 -31.47
C PRO A 134 -17.39 -6.56 -31.24
N THR A 135 -16.79 -7.37 -30.37
CA THR A 135 -17.26 -8.72 -30.07
C THR A 135 -18.51 -8.69 -29.18
N HIS A 136 -19.51 -9.49 -29.55
CA HIS A 136 -20.68 -9.74 -28.71
C HIS A 136 -20.31 -10.80 -27.67
N ILE A 137 -20.10 -10.38 -26.42
CA ILE A 137 -19.82 -11.29 -25.31
C ILE A 137 -21.17 -11.78 -24.74
N ASP A 138 -21.66 -12.91 -25.25
CA ASP A 138 -22.89 -13.59 -24.78
C ASP A 138 -22.70 -14.30 -23.42
N VAL A 139 -22.08 -13.63 -22.44
CA VAL A 139 -21.77 -14.24 -21.15
C VAL A 139 -22.56 -13.57 -20.04
N ASP A 140 -23.80 -14.05 -19.83
CA ASP A 140 -24.58 -13.77 -18.62
C ASP A 140 -24.10 -14.67 -17.46
N ARG A 141 -22.80 -14.59 -17.12
CA ARG A 141 -22.28 -15.25 -15.92
C ARG A 141 -22.72 -14.44 -14.72
N LYS A 142 -23.86 -14.82 -14.14
CA LYS A 142 -24.36 -14.25 -12.87
C LYS A 142 -23.46 -14.67 -11.71
N ILE A 143 -22.33 -13.98 -11.56
CA ILE A 143 -21.47 -14.13 -10.39
C ILE A 143 -22.23 -13.59 -9.17
N SER A 144 -22.31 -14.38 -8.10
CA SER A 144 -22.99 -13.97 -6.88
C SER A 144 -22.32 -12.75 -6.23
N PHE A 145 -23.10 -11.93 -5.53
CA PHE A 145 -22.57 -10.80 -4.78
C PHE A 145 -21.45 -11.22 -3.81
N TRP A 146 -21.66 -12.33 -3.09
CA TRP A 146 -20.69 -12.83 -2.12
C TRP A 146 -19.37 -13.27 -2.76
N ALA A 147 -19.42 -13.90 -3.94
CA ALA A 147 -18.20 -14.24 -4.68
C ALA A 147 -17.42 -12.99 -5.05
N LYS A 148 -18.08 -11.97 -5.62
CA LYS A 148 -17.43 -10.68 -5.94
C LYS A 148 -16.89 -9.97 -4.71
N PHE A 149 -17.65 -9.99 -3.62
CA PHE A 149 -17.25 -9.33 -2.37
C PHE A 149 -16.00 -10.00 -1.77
N ILE A 150 -15.99 -11.32 -1.65
CA ILE A 150 -14.84 -12.07 -1.11
C ILE A 150 -13.62 -11.92 -2.00
N GLU A 151 -13.78 -12.02 -3.32
CA GLU A 151 -12.70 -11.80 -4.28
C GLU A 151 -12.10 -10.39 -4.10
N LEU A 152 -12.95 -9.36 -4.01
CA LEU A 152 -12.51 -7.99 -3.81
C LEU A 152 -11.77 -7.80 -2.48
N GLN A 153 -12.30 -8.34 -1.37
CA GLN A 153 -11.63 -8.25 -0.06
C GLN A 153 -10.27 -8.97 -0.08
N TRP A 154 -10.21 -10.15 -0.71
CA TRP A 154 -8.96 -10.88 -0.86
C TRP A 154 -7.93 -10.09 -1.67
N LYS A 155 -8.36 -9.46 -2.77
CA LYS A 155 -7.48 -8.58 -3.55
C LYS A 155 -7.02 -7.38 -2.73
N MET A 156 -7.90 -6.69 -2.00
CA MET A 156 -7.52 -5.57 -1.13
C MET A 156 -6.48 -5.95 -0.06
N LEU A 157 -6.53 -7.18 0.45
CA LEU A 157 -5.57 -7.69 1.44
C LEU A 157 -4.24 -8.18 0.83
N THR A 158 -4.28 -8.74 -0.38
CA THR A 158 -3.12 -9.39 -1.01
C THR A 158 -2.38 -8.51 -2.02
N VAL A 159 -2.95 -7.37 -2.42
CA VAL A 159 -2.27 -6.39 -3.28
C VAL A 159 -1.00 -5.93 -2.57
N LYS A 160 0.13 -6.39 -3.12
CA LYS A 160 1.46 -5.88 -2.81
C LYS A 160 1.59 -4.55 -3.55
N GLN A 161 1.64 -3.47 -2.80
CA GLN A 161 1.99 -2.17 -3.37
C GLN A 161 3.49 -2.22 -3.66
N GLU A 162 3.92 -1.82 -4.85
CA GLU A 162 5.35 -1.66 -5.11
C GLU A 162 5.88 -0.61 -4.12
N ASP A 163 6.90 -0.99 -3.35
CA ASP A 163 7.52 -0.16 -2.30
C ASP A 163 8.37 0.94 -2.95
N SER A 164 7.73 1.88 -3.64
CA SER A 164 8.39 3.12 -4.03
C SER A 164 8.47 3.99 -2.78
N GLU A 165 9.66 4.09 -2.17
CA GLU A 165 9.91 5.04 -1.09
C GLU A 165 9.51 6.46 -1.55
N HIS A 166 8.53 7.05 -0.87
CA HIS A 166 8.04 8.38 -1.20
C HIS A 166 8.80 9.42 -0.38
N LYS A 167 9.20 10.55 -0.97
CA LYS A 167 10.00 11.58 -0.27
C LYS A 167 9.41 12.01 1.09
N TYR A 168 8.09 12.14 1.17
CA TYR A 168 7.37 12.53 2.40
C TYR A 168 6.90 11.33 3.26
N SER A 169 7.40 10.12 3.00
CA SER A 169 7.15 8.98 3.90
C SER A 169 7.81 9.24 5.25
N SER A 170 7.19 8.71 6.30
CA SER A 170 7.59 8.97 7.69
C SER A 170 7.43 7.72 8.52
N SER A 171 8.30 7.54 9.51
CA SER A 171 8.19 6.42 10.45
C SER A 171 7.16 6.71 11.54
N PRO A 172 6.51 5.69 12.14
CA PRO A 172 5.51 5.91 13.19
C PRO A 172 6.03 6.72 14.39
N ILE A 173 7.32 6.57 14.74
CA ILE A 173 7.90 7.28 15.89
C ILE A 173 8.03 8.79 15.63
N GLU A 174 8.31 9.20 14.39
CA GLU A 174 8.42 10.60 13.97
C GLU A 174 7.09 11.37 14.12
N TRP A 175 5.96 10.66 14.15
CA TRP A 175 4.65 11.29 14.30
C TRP A 175 4.46 11.86 15.70
N ILE A 176 4.99 11.22 16.74
CA ILE A 176 4.85 11.70 18.13
C ILE A 176 5.45 13.10 18.27
N THR A 177 6.64 13.31 17.71
CA THR A 177 7.38 14.58 17.75
C THR A 177 7.04 15.52 16.60
N MET A 178 6.22 15.09 15.63
CA MET A 178 5.90 15.82 14.40
C MET A 178 7.18 16.24 13.66
N GLU A 179 8.06 15.27 13.41
CA GLU A 179 9.34 15.49 12.72
C GLU A 179 9.18 15.74 11.23
N THR A 180 8.21 15.09 10.59
CA THR A 180 7.94 15.23 9.15
C THR A 180 6.69 16.08 8.90
N ASN A 181 6.67 16.81 7.79
CA ASN A 181 5.48 17.46 7.23
C ASN A 181 5.28 16.97 5.78
N ILE A 182 4.05 17.10 5.28
CA ILE A 182 3.72 16.68 3.90
C ILE A 182 3.34 17.92 3.11
N ALA A 183 4.00 18.17 1.98
CA ALA A 183 3.56 19.21 1.04
C ALA A 183 2.48 18.63 0.12
N TYR A 184 1.27 19.18 0.16
CA TYR A 184 0.16 18.77 -0.72
C TYR A 184 0.15 19.54 -2.03
N TRP A 185 0.47 20.83 -1.97
CA TRP A 185 0.37 21.70 -3.13
C TRP A 185 1.36 22.84 -3.03
N LEU A 186 1.96 23.19 -4.17
CA LEU A 186 2.83 24.34 -4.35
C LEU A 186 2.38 25.07 -5.61
N HIS A 187 2.18 26.38 -5.51
CA HIS A 187 1.83 27.18 -6.68
C HIS A 187 3.00 27.23 -7.68
N SER A 188 2.69 27.22 -8.97
CA SER A 188 3.71 27.14 -10.04
C SER A 188 4.57 28.40 -10.14
N SER A 189 3.99 29.58 -9.91
CA SER A 189 4.65 30.88 -10.08
C SER A 189 4.85 31.68 -8.78
N SER A 190 4.25 31.26 -7.67
CA SER A 190 4.25 31.99 -6.40
C SER A 190 4.73 31.10 -5.27
N ASN A 191 5.02 31.68 -4.10
CA ASN A 191 5.43 30.93 -2.90
C ASN A 191 4.23 30.42 -2.09
N ALA A 192 3.02 30.43 -2.64
CA ALA A 192 1.85 29.86 -1.99
C ALA A 192 1.96 28.33 -1.95
N GLN A 193 1.75 27.75 -0.78
CA GLN A 193 1.87 26.30 -0.57
C GLN A 193 0.92 25.81 0.52
N ILE A 194 0.46 24.57 0.37
CA ILE A 194 -0.40 23.88 1.33
C ILE A 194 0.36 22.68 1.88
N HIS A 195 0.49 22.62 3.20
CA HIS A 195 1.18 21.55 3.90
C HIS A 195 0.27 20.91 4.96
N LEU A 196 0.38 19.60 5.11
CA LEU A 196 -0.03 18.91 6.31
C LEU A 196 1.00 19.16 7.40
N ILE A 197 0.65 20.07 8.30
CA ILE A 197 1.40 20.33 9.52
C ILE A 197 0.42 20.51 10.67
N GLY A 198 0.62 19.76 11.75
CA GLY A 198 -0.16 19.93 12.97
C GLY A 198 0.20 21.24 13.68
N ASN A 199 -0.68 21.72 14.54
CA ASN A 199 -0.36 22.84 15.42
C ASN A 199 0.69 22.38 16.46
N PRO A 200 1.95 22.87 16.44
CA PRO A 200 3.02 22.35 17.28
C PRO A 200 2.73 22.43 18.78
N VAL A 201 2.02 23.47 19.22
CA VAL A 201 1.65 23.68 20.63
C VAL A 201 0.60 22.65 21.03
N SER A 202 -0.47 22.54 20.24
CA SER A 202 -1.55 21.58 20.48
C SER A 202 -1.04 20.13 20.47
N TRP A 203 -0.17 19.80 19.51
CA TRP A 203 0.47 18.50 19.39
C TRP A 203 1.34 18.17 20.60
N GLY A 204 2.14 19.14 21.06
CA GLY A 204 2.95 19.01 22.27
C GLY A 204 2.09 18.78 23.52
N VAL A 205 1.02 19.56 23.69
CA VAL A 205 0.08 19.42 24.81
C VAL A 205 -0.58 18.04 24.81
N ALA A 206 -1.01 17.53 23.65
CA ALA A 206 -1.62 16.21 23.53
C ALA A 206 -0.67 15.08 24.00
N ASN A 207 0.59 15.12 23.56
CA ASN A 207 1.60 14.14 23.99
C ASN A 207 1.98 14.31 25.47
N LEU A 208 2.05 15.55 25.97
CA LEU A 208 2.29 15.81 27.39
C LEU A 208 1.16 15.27 28.25
N SER A 209 -0.10 15.41 27.82
CA SER A 209 -1.26 14.83 28.50
C SER A 209 -1.20 13.30 28.54
N LEU A 210 -0.76 12.65 27.46
CA LEU A 210 -0.54 11.20 27.44
C LEU A 210 0.50 10.78 28.48
N LEU A 211 1.67 11.44 28.50
CA LEU A 211 2.73 11.16 29.47
C LEU A 211 2.26 11.43 30.91
N ALA A 212 1.59 12.55 31.15
CA ALA A 212 1.07 12.92 32.46
C ALA A 212 0.02 11.90 32.95
N TYR A 213 -0.88 11.43 32.07
CA TYR A 213 -1.84 10.40 32.40
C TYR A 213 -1.14 9.08 32.79
N GLN A 214 -0.16 8.62 32.01
CA GLN A 214 0.58 7.39 32.31
C GLN A 214 1.32 7.47 33.64
N LEU A 215 1.96 8.62 33.93
CA LEU A 215 2.64 8.86 35.20
C LEU A 215 1.65 8.85 36.37
N LEU A 216 0.52 9.55 36.25
CA LEU A 216 -0.51 9.58 37.28
C LEU A 216 -1.13 8.19 37.51
N ALA A 217 -1.42 7.45 36.43
CA ALA A 217 -1.91 6.09 36.51
C ALA A 217 -0.92 5.17 37.23
N ALA A 218 0.37 5.26 36.92
CA ALA A 218 1.42 4.50 37.61
C ALA A 218 1.50 4.86 39.10
N ILE A 219 1.46 6.16 39.45
CA ILE A 219 1.47 6.62 40.84
C ILE A 219 0.24 6.11 41.60
N TYR A 220 -0.97 6.26 41.05
CA TYR A 220 -2.18 5.79 41.70
C TYR A 220 -2.22 4.28 41.85
N LEU A 221 -1.79 3.52 40.83
CA LEU A 221 -1.70 2.07 40.91
C LEU A 221 -0.73 1.62 42.03
N LEU A 222 0.44 2.26 42.12
CA LEU A 222 1.44 1.96 43.15
C LEU A 222 0.93 2.30 44.56
N ARG A 223 0.35 3.49 44.74
CA ARG A 223 -0.20 3.95 46.02
C ARG A 223 -1.36 3.07 46.48
N ARG A 224 -2.25 2.70 45.55
CA ARG A 224 -3.38 1.82 45.84
C ARG A 224 -2.95 0.40 46.18
N ARG A 225 -1.92 -0.15 45.51
CA ARG A 225 -1.31 -1.44 45.90
C ARG A 225 -0.69 -1.40 47.30
N ARG A 226 -0.23 -0.25 47.77
CA ARG A 226 0.28 -0.03 49.13
C ARG A 226 -0.82 0.27 50.17
N GLY A 227 -2.10 0.23 49.78
CA GLY A 227 -3.23 0.48 50.67
C GLY A 227 -3.65 1.95 50.79
N PHE A 228 -2.98 2.88 50.11
CA PHE A 228 -3.38 4.29 50.07
C PHE A 228 -4.42 4.51 48.96
N LYS A 229 -5.68 4.70 49.35
CA LYS A 229 -6.77 5.05 48.41
C LYS A 229 -6.89 6.56 48.26
N ASP A 230 -6.14 7.13 47.31
CA ASP A 230 -6.16 8.58 47.05
C ASP A 230 -7.48 9.07 46.43
N LEU A 231 -8.15 8.20 45.68
CA LEU A 231 -9.41 8.48 44.98
C LEU A 231 -10.52 7.59 45.52
N PRO A 232 -11.76 8.11 45.65
CA PRO A 232 -12.94 7.28 45.86
C PRO A 232 -13.12 6.24 44.75
N ASP A 233 -13.68 5.08 45.07
CA ASP A 233 -13.75 3.94 44.15
C ASP A 233 -14.53 4.26 42.86
N GLY A 234 -15.54 5.15 42.91
CA GLY A 234 -16.26 5.64 41.72
C GLY A 234 -15.38 6.48 40.78
N VAL A 235 -14.63 7.44 41.32
CA VAL A 235 -13.72 8.31 40.55
C VAL A 235 -12.58 7.49 39.97
N TRP A 236 -12.05 6.52 40.73
CA TRP A 236 -11.07 5.57 40.23
C TRP A 236 -11.58 4.84 38.98
N THR A 237 -12.82 4.37 39.01
CA THR A 237 -13.41 3.62 37.90
C THR A 237 -13.57 4.50 36.66
N GLN A 238 -13.95 5.76 36.84
CA GLN A 238 -14.00 6.75 35.76
C GLN A 238 -12.60 7.04 35.18
N PHE A 239 -11.59 7.22 36.03
CA PHE A 239 -10.20 7.44 35.62
C PHE A 239 -9.66 6.26 34.79
N VAL A 240 -9.91 5.03 35.24
CA VAL A 240 -9.52 3.82 34.48
C VAL A 240 -10.28 3.73 33.16
N CYS A 241 -11.59 4.00 33.16
CA CYS A 241 -12.40 4.01 31.93
C CYS A 241 -11.87 5.03 30.92
N LEU A 242 -11.54 6.25 31.37
CA LEU A 242 -10.91 7.28 30.54
C LEU A 242 -9.61 6.78 29.91
N GLY A 243 -8.75 6.11 30.69
CA GLY A 243 -7.53 5.47 30.17
C GLY A 243 -7.82 4.40 29.13
N CYS A 244 -8.74 3.49 29.41
CA CYS A 244 -9.11 2.42 28.49
C CYS A 244 -9.62 2.97 27.16
N VAL A 245 -10.45 4.01 27.18
CA VAL A 245 -11.00 4.62 25.97
C VAL A 245 -9.95 5.46 25.24
N CYS A 246 -9.30 6.41 25.92
CA CYS A 246 -8.40 7.36 25.27
C CYS A 246 -7.02 6.76 25.00
N VAL A 247 -6.35 6.18 26.01
CA VAL A 247 -5.03 5.58 25.81
C VAL A 247 -5.15 4.27 25.03
N GLY A 248 -6.16 3.46 25.31
CA GLY A 248 -6.44 2.25 24.52
C GLY A 248 -6.79 2.59 23.06
N GLY A 249 -7.63 3.61 22.84
CA GLY A 249 -7.94 4.12 21.49
C GLY A 249 -6.70 4.63 20.76
N TRP A 250 -5.82 5.37 21.44
CA TRP A 250 -4.53 5.79 20.90
C TRP A 250 -3.64 4.59 20.53
N LEU A 251 -3.51 3.58 21.42
CA LEU A 251 -2.72 2.38 21.16
C LEU A 251 -3.23 1.61 19.94
N VAL A 252 -4.54 1.37 19.84
CA VAL A 252 -5.14 0.63 18.71
C VAL A 252 -4.96 1.38 17.39
N ASN A 253 -4.93 2.71 17.42
CA ASN A 253 -4.73 3.53 16.22
C ASN A 253 -3.27 3.92 15.97
N PHE A 254 -2.32 3.47 16.78
CA PHE A 254 -0.91 3.83 16.63
C PHE A 254 0.00 2.60 16.51
N VAL A 255 -0.17 1.61 17.39
CA VAL A 255 0.70 0.43 17.47
C VAL A 255 0.66 -0.43 16.20
N PRO A 256 -0.48 -0.66 15.52
CA PRO A 256 -0.49 -1.50 14.32
C PRO A 256 0.42 -0.99 13.20
N PHE A 257 0.67 0.32 13.14
CA PHE A 257 1.54 0.91 12.11
C PHE A 257 3.02 0.49 12.24
N PHE A 258 3.47 0.05 13.42
CA PHE A 258 4.82 -0.50 13.59
C PHE A 258 4.98 -1.88 12.96
N LEU A 259 3.89 -2.59 12.70
CA LEU A 259 3.88 -3.92 12.08
C LEU A 259 3.62 -3.87 10.57
N MET A 260 3.40 -2.67 10.02
CA MET A 260 3.10 -2.49 8.61
C MET A 260 4.37 -2.20 7.83
N GLU A 261 4.62 -2.99 6.78
CA GLU A 261 5.76 -2.82 5.86
C GLU A 261 5.42 -1.90 4.66
N LYS A 262 4.39 -1.05 4.78
CA LYS A 262 3.93 -0.15 3.71
C LYS A 262 4.53 1.24 3.85
N THR A 263 4.43 2.04 2.79
CA THR A 263 4.75 3.48 2.86
C THR A 263 3.75 4.21 3.76
N LEU A 264 4.23 4.78 4.86
CA LEU A 264 3.40 5.46 5.85
C LEU A 264 3.64 6.98 5.84
N PHE A 265 2.63 7.71 6.30
CA PHE A 265 2.56 9.17 6.25
C PHE A 265 1.95 9.73 7.52
N LEU A 266 2.30 10.97 7.88
CA LEU A 266 1.83 11.66 9.08
C LEU A 266 0.30 11.62 9.29
N TYR A 267 -0.51 11.66 8.21
CA TYR A 267 -1.97 11.65 8.36
C TYR A 267 -2.51 10.35 8.98
N HIS A 268 -1.77 9.24 8.91
CA HIS A 268 -2.13 7.98 9.57
C HIS A 268 -2.19 8.11 11.09
N TYR A 269 -1.46 9.08 11.67
CA TYR A 269 -1.46 9.34 13.11
C TYR A 269 -2.66 10.18 13.58
N LEU A 270 -3.34 10.90 12.69
CA LEU A 270 -4.40 11.83 13.07
C LEU A 270 -5.54 11.16 13.86
N PRO A 271 -6.02 9.94 13.51
CA PRO A 271 -7.01 9.24 14.32
C PRO A 271 -6.53 8.95 15.75
N ALA A 272 -5.27 8.54 15.93
CA ALA A 272 -4.69 8.32 17.25
C ALA A 272 -4.59 9.63 18.04
N LEU A 273 -4.18 10.72 17.39
CA LEU A 273 -4.07 12.04 17.99
C LEU A 273 -5.43 12.57 18.51
N CYS A 274 -6.54 12.27 17.82
CA CYS A 274 -7.89 12.63 18.29
C CYS A 274 -8.17 12.11 19.70
N TYR A 275 -7.75 10.88 20.02
CA TYR A 275 -7.91 10.34 21.37
C TYR A 275 -7.08 11.09 22.42
N LEU A 276 -5.91 11.62 22.06
CA LEU A 276 -5.11 12.46 22.95
C LEU A 276 -5.72 13.84 23.17
N TYR A 277 -6.39 14.39 22.15
CA TYR A 277 -7.18 15.61 22.30
C TYR A 277 -8.40 15.44 23.20
N LEU A 278 -9.01 14.24 23.24
CA LEU A 278 -10.05 13.91 24.23
C LEU A 278 -9.47 13.70 25.64
N LEU A 279 -8.28 13.10 25.74
CA LEU A 279 -7.60 12.86 27.01
C LEU A 279 -7.21 14.16 27.73
N SER A 280 -6.75 15.16 26.97
CA SER A 280 -6.20 16.41 27.50
C SER A 280 -7.15 17.19 28.43
N PRO A 281 -8.38 17.55 28.00
CA PRO A 281 -9.33 18.25 28.89
C PRO A 281 -9.84 17.36 30.02
N ALA A 282 -10.03 16.05 29.79
CA ALA A 282 -10.46 15.13 30.85
C ALA A 282 -9.41 14.99 31.96
N LEU A 283 -8.13 14.95 31.58
CA LEU A 283 -7.03 14.94 32.54
C LEU A 283 -6.89 16.28 33.28
N LEU A 284 -7.13 17.39 32.57
CA LEU A 284 -7.15 18.73 33.18
C LEU A 284 -8.24 18.83 34.25
N GLU A 285 -9.45 18.37 33.95
CA GLU A 285 -10.55 18.32 34.90
C GLU A 285 -10.19 17.48 36.12
N HIS A 286 -9.68 16.26 35.90
CA HIS A 286 -9.21 15.37 36.98
C HIS A 286 -8.13 16.03 37.85
N ALA A 287 -7.19 16.74 37.24
CA ALA A 287 -6.14 17.45 37.98
C ALA A 287 -6.73 18.61 38.82
N HIS A 288 -7.68 19.36 38.26
CA HIS A 288 -8.35 20.47 38.93
C HIS A 288 -9.20 20.00 40.13
N THR A 289 -9.96 18.91 39.97
CA THR A 289 -10.89 18.42 41.00
C THR A 289 -10.20 17.60 42.09
N HIS A 290 -9.27 16.71 41.72
CA HIS A 290 -8.73 15.70 42.64
C HIS A 290 -7.27 15.89 43.05
N LEU A 291 -6.45 16.59 42.27
CA LEU A 291 -5.04 16.87 42.64
C LEU A 291 -4.88 18.19 43.38
N LEU A 292 -5.60 19.22 42.93
CA LEU A 292 -5.42 20.59 43.42
C LEU A 292 -6.43 20.90 44.53
N SER A 293 -5.96 20.91 45.77
CA SER A 293 -6.78 21.26 46.95
C SER A 293 -6.85 22.77 47.21
N SER A 294 -5.78 23.51 46.94
CA SER A 294 -5.68 24.96 47.19
C SER A 294 -6.34 25.78 46.08
N ALA A 295 -7.16 26.76 46.47
CA ALA A 295 -7.79 27.71 45.55
C ALA A 295 -6.75 28.51 44.74
N THR A 296 -5.56 28.76 45.31
CA THR A 296 -4.46 29.44 44.59
C THR A 296 -3.91 28.56 43.48
N HIS A 297 -3.70 27.26 43.74
CA HIS A 297 -3.22 26.34 42.70
C HIS A 297 -4.28 26.11 41.60
N ARG A 298 -5.57 26.07 41.96
CA ARG A 298 -6.66 26.01 40.97
C ARG A 298 -6.70 27.23 40.07
N ARG A 299 -6.60 28.44 40.65
CA ARG A 299 -6.50 29.70 39.87
C ARG A 299 -5.27 29.72 38.99
N ALA A 300 -4.12 29.29 39.50
CA ALA A 300 -2.89 29.19 38.72
C ALA A 300 -3.05 28.23 37.53
N LEU A 301 -3.67 27.05 37.74
CA LEU A 301 -3.97 26.11 36.65
C LEU A 301 -4.86 26.76 35.59
N CYS A 302 -5.94 27.45 35.98
CA CYS A 302 -6.81 28.14 35.03
C CYS A 302 -6.04 29.18 34.20
N VAL A 303 -5.18 29.99 34.83
CA VAL A 303 -4.33 30.95 34.12
C VAL A 303 -3.38 30.25 33.15
N CYS A 304 -2.74 29.16 33.56
CA CYS A 304 -1.87 28.36 32.69
C CYS A 304 -2.64 27.79 31.48
N VAL A 305 -3.85 27.27 31.69
CA VAL A 305 -4.71 26.75 30.62
C VAL A 305 -5.10 27.85 29.65
N SER A 306 -5.51 29.02 30.15
CA SER A 306 -5.80 30.18 29.30
C SER A 306 -4.58 30.60 28.48
N ALA A 307 -3.38 30.60 29.08
CA ALA A 307 -2.14 30.90 28.36
C ALA A 307 -1.82 29.86 27.27
N VAL A 308 -2.04 28.57 27.55
CA VAL A 308 -1.88 27.49 26.55
C VAL A 308 -2.87 27.65 25.40
N LEU A 309 -4.14 27.92 25.68
CA LEU A 309 -5.16 28.15 24.64
C LEU A 309 -4.83 29.36 23.77
N LEU A 310 -4.35 30.44 24.37
CA LEU A 310 -3.85 31.60 23.62
C LEU A 310 -2.64 31.23 22.75
N SER A 311 -1.70 30.44 23.27
CA SER A 311 -0.54 29.97 22.51
C SER A 311 -0.94 29.08 21.32
N VAL A 312 -1.93 28.20 21.50
CA VAL A 312 -2.52 27.40 20.41
C VAL A 312 -3.13 28.32 19.35
N PHE A 313 -3.86 29.36 19.74
CA PHE A 313 -4.44 30.33 18.82
C PHE A 313 -3.37 31.13 18.06
N PHE A 314 -2.34 31.60 18.74
CA PHE A 314 -1.21 32.29 18.10
C PHE A 314 -0.49 31.37 17.11
N SER A 315 -0.23 30.13 17.50
CA SER A 315 0.37 29.14 16.61
C SER A 315 -0.50 28.89 15.38
N TYR A 316 -1.82 28.73 15.55
CA TYR A 316 -2.75 28.62 14.42
C TYR A 316 -2.66 29.85 13.49
N ARG A 317 -2.65 31.07 14.03
CA ARG A 317 -2.52 32.29 13.23
C ARG A 317 -1.20 32.35 12.45
N THR A 318 -0.11 31.82 13.02
CA THR A 318 1.19 31.74 12.36
C THR A 318 1.21 30.72 11.23
N PHE A 319 0.60 29.55 11.42
CA PHE A 319 0.61 28.45 10.46
C PHE A 319 -0.57 28.46 9.46
N CYS A 320 -1.61 29.27 9.67
CA CYS A 320 -2.79 29.30 8.80
C CYS A 320 -2.48 29.54 7.31
N PRO A 321 -1.46 30.32 6.90
CA PRO A 321 -1.14 30.47 5.48
C PRO A 321 -0.69 29.16 4.83
N LEU A 322 -0.06 28.25 5.58
CA LEU A 322 0.32 26.91 5.11
C LEU A 322 -0.86 25.93 5.09
N THR A 323 -1.94 26.20 5.82
CA THR A 323 -3.14 25.38 5.80
C THR A 323 -4.07 25.78 4.65
N TYR A 324 -4.28 27.09 4.47
CA TYR A 324 -5.21 27.62 3.47
C TYR A 324 -4.56 27.99 2.13
N GLY A 325 -3.21 27.96 2.05
CA GLY A 325 -2.47 28.43 0.88
C GLY A 325 -2.60 29.94 0.63
N SER A 326 -3.11 30.71 1.60
CA SER A 326 -3.36 32.14 1.50
C SER A 326 -3.23 32.83 2.88
N PRO A 327 -2.65 34.05 2.96
CA PRO A 327 -1.98 34.81 1.90
C PRO A 327 -0.63 34.20 1.46
N GLU A 328 -0.09 34.63 0.32
CA GLU A 328 1.27 34.26 -0.10
C GLU A 328 2.30 34.83 0.88
N LEU A 329 3.27 33.99 1.27
CA LEU A 329 4.37 34.37 2.16
C LEU A 329 5.67 34.57 1.38
N SER A 330 6.47 35.55 1.82
CA SER A 330 7.83 35.73 1.32
C SER A 330 8.76 34.59 1.78
N ALA A 331 9.89 34.37 1.08
CA ALA A 331 10.85 33.33 1.45
C ALA A 331 11.37 33.47 2.89
N ASN A 332 11.57 34.70 3.38
CA ASN A 332 12.01 34.96 4.75
C ASN A 332 10.92 34.58 5.78
N GLN A 333 9.65 34.86 5.47
CA GLN A 333 8.54 34.46 6.34
C GLN A 333 8.39 32.93 6.37
N LEU A 334 8.51 32.26 5.22
CA LEU A 334 8.50 30.80 5.14
C LEU A 334 9.65 30.17 5.92
N GLN A 335 10.84 30.75 5.87
CA GLN A 335 11.96 30.32 6.70
C GLN A 335 11.66 30.50 8.20
N GLY A 336 10.97 31.58 8.58
CA GLY A 336 10.50 31.80 9.95
C GLY A 336 9.44 30.79 10.43
N LEU A 337 8.72 30.13 9.51
CA LEU A 337 7.77 29.06 9.84
C LEU A 337 8.45 27.70 10.05
N LYS A 338 9.73 27.57 9.70
CA LYS A 338 10.52 26.35 9.91
C LYS A 338 10.97 26.25 11.37
N TRP A 339 10.03 26.01 12.28
CA TRP A 339 10.31 25.87 13.72
C TRP A 339 11.09 24.60 14.04
N ARG A 340 11.03 23.59 13.16
CA ARG A 340 11.87 22.39 13.22
C ARG A 340 12.72 22.27 11.96
N GLY A 341 13.99 21.90 12.14
CA GLY A 341 14.94 21.70 11.04
C GLY A 341 14.53 20.59 10.06
N SER A 342 13.78 19.60 10.55
CA SER A 342 13.28 18.45 9.79
C SER A 342 12.09 18.78 8.88
N TRP A 343 11.46 19.95 9.03
CA TRP A 343 10.35 20.32 8.15
C TRP A 343 10.83 20.77 6.77
N ASP A 344 10.31 20.10 5.75
CA ASP A 344 10.47 20.40 4.33
C ASP A 344 9.46 21.47 3.92
N ILE A 345 9.79 22.72 4.24
CA ILE A 345 9.09 23.90 3.73
C ILE A 345 9.89 24.39 2.52
N LEU A 346 9.26 24.38 1.34
CA LEU A 346 9.89 24.82 0.10
C LEU A 346 9.80 26.34 0.01
N TYR A 347 10.88 26.98 -0.43
CA TYR A 347 10.90 28.42 -0.68
C TYR A 347 11.73 28.71 -1.93
N ARG A 348 11.18 29.51 -2.84
CA ARG A 348 11.90 29.97 -4.02
C ARG A 348 12.60 31.28 -3.66
N ARG A 349 13.94 31.31 -3.70
CA ARG A 349 14.69 32.57 -3.65
C ARG A 349 14.48 33.25 -5.01
N ARG A 350 13.89 34.45 -4.99
CA ARG A 350 13.88 35.32 -6.16
C ARG A 350 15.26 35.89 -6.42
#